data_AF-A0A0J8QLE1-F1
#
_entry.id   AF-A0A0J8QLE1-F1
#
_cell.length_a   1.000
_cell.length_b   1.000
_cell.length_c   1.000
_cell.angle_alpha   90.00
_cell.angle_beta   90.00
_cell.angle_gamma   90.00
#
_symmetry.space_group_name_H-M   'P 1'
#
loop_
_entity.id
_entity.type
_entity.pdbx_description
1 polymer ?
#
loop_
_entity_poly.entity_id
_entity_poly.type
_entity_poly.pdbx_seq_one_letter_code
_entity_poly.pdbx_strand_id
1 'polypeptide(L)'
;MPSETLSNPDLAEEIDAINAIYGSSTVVLPPTSSSTEPTATTIILNVPEHTQISFIVRFDEKYPETAPRVTGTASTGLRGEGKKWVDILSEAVLRVWTPGSVCLYDLIVEAGERFDEVRASEQEAKDIENGRKQEEQEDNYPQQLGDLDIHGPSSGQALLASIGLKVAPSWIMSDPITEKKSVFLARAAHVKSKEEAEKYLDYLLATEKRRCCHA
;
A
#
# COMPACT_ATOMS: atom_id res chain seq x y z
N MET A 1 -36.47 0.51 16.24
CA MET A 1 -35.18 1.12 15.88
C MET A 1 -35.50 2.37 15.10
N PRO A 2 -35.13 3.57 15.57
CA PRO A 2 -35.33 4.76 14.76
C PRO A 2 -34.35 4.68 13.60
N SER A 3 -34.86 4.46 12.39
CA SER A 3 -34.09 4.70 11.18
C SER A 3 -33.79 6.19 11.16
N GLU A 4 -32.54 6.58 11.36
CA GLU A 4 -32.08 7.95 11.09
C GLU A 4 -32.36 8.21 9.60
N THR A 5 -33.47 8.88 9.32
CA THR A 5 -33.89 9.16 7.96
C THR A 5 -33.08 10.34 7.47
N LEU A 6 -32.05 10.04 6.67
CA LEU A 6 -31.31 11.07 5.96
C LEU A 6 -32.28 11.87 5.09
N SER A 7 -32.18 13.21 5.10
CA SER A 7 -33.12 14.06 4.37
C SER A 7 -32.98 13.95 2.85
N ASN A 8 -31.80 13.58 2.36
CA ASN A 8 -31.51 13.38 0.94
C ASN A 8 -31.67 11.88 0.60
N PRO A 9 -32.67 11.49 -0.21
CA PRO A 9 -32.95 10.08 -0.51
C PRO A 9 -31.88 9.44 -1.37
N ASP A 10 -31.32 10.15 -2.36
CA ASP A 10 -30.26 9.63 -3.23
C ASP A 10 -29.01 9.27 -2.42
N LEU A 11 -28.61 10.15 -1.50
CA LEU A 11 -27.51 9.89 -0.58
C LEU A 11 -27.82 8.74 0.39
N ALA A 12 -29.06 8.64 0.87
CA ALA A 12 -29.47 7.56 1.78
C ALA A 12 -29.38 6.18 1.10
N GLU A 13 -29.93 6.06 -0.12
CA GLU A 13 -29.86 4.83 -0.90
C GLU A 13 -28.42 4.47 -1.27
N GLU A 14 -27.60 5.47 -1.64
CA GLU A 14 -26.20 5.24 -1.94
C GLU A 14 -25.41 4.74 -0.73
N ILE A 15 -25.60 5.34 0.45
CA ILE A 15 -24.94 4.91 1.69
C ILE A 15 -25.36 3.47 2.05
N ASP A 16 -26.64 3.14 1.92
CA ASP A 16 -27.13 1.78 2.18
C ASP A 16 -26.49 0.77 1.23
N ALA A 17 -26.42 1.09 -0.06
CA ALA A 17 -25.78 0.26 -1.07
C ALA A 17 -24.28 0.05 -0.78
N ILE A 18 -23.53 1.11 -0.46
CA ILE A 18 -22.11 1.02 -0.12
C ILE A 18 -21.89 0.16 1.13
N ASN A 19 -22.68 0.39 2.18
CA ASN A 19 -22.58 -0.36 3.42
C ASN A 19 -23.02 -1.83 3.24
N ALA A 20 -23.88 -2.15 2.28
CA ALA A 20 -24.20 -3.52 1.90
C ALA A 20 -23.04 -4.23 1.16
N ILE A 21 -22.25 -3.50 0.36
CA ILE A 21 -21.12 -4.04 -0.40
C ILE A 21 -19.89 -4.25 0.50
N TYR A 22 -19.50 -3.22 1.26
CA TYR A 22 -18.23 -3.19 2.00
C TYR A 22 -18.40 -3.34 3.52
N GLY A 23 -19.63 -3.33 4.02
CA GLY A 23 -19.97 -3.43 5.44
C GLY A 23 -20.33 -2.07 6.06
N SER A 24 -21.08 -2.11 7.16
CA SER A 24 -21.68 -0.94 7.82
C SER A 24 -20.69 0.03 8.46
N SER A 25 -19.40 -0.29 8.47
CA SER A 25 -18.34 0.62 8.93
C SER A 25 -17.76 1.48 7.81
N THR A 26 -18.16 1.27 6.55
CA THR A 26 -17.57 1.98 5.40
C THR A 26 -18.01 3.44 5.38
N VAL A 27 -19.30 3.68 5.53
CA VAL A 27 -19.85 5.03 5.67
C VAL A 27 -20.62 5.13 6.98
N VAL A 28 -20.15 6.01 7.86
CA VAL A 28 -20.72 6.23 9.20
C VAL A 28 -21.26 7.64 9.32
N LEU A 29 -22.47 7.77 9.85
CA LEU A 29 -23.06 9.05 10.21
C LEU A 29 -22.58 9.44 11.62
N PRO A 30 -21.96 10.62 11.81
CA PRO A 30 -21.58 11.09 13.13
C PRO A 30 -22.84 11.36 13.98
N PRO A 31 -22.80 11.13 15.31
CA PRO A 31 -23.96 11.20 16.20
C PRO A 31 -24.57 12.60 16.35
N THR A 32 -23.89 13.64 15.85
CA THR A 32 -24.33 15.04 15.83
C THR A 32 -24.70 15.53 14.43
N SER A 33 -25.10 14.62 13.53
CA SER A 33 -25.61 14.98 12.18
C SER A 33 -26.86 15.87 12.20
N SER A 34 -27.38 16.22 13.39
CA SER A 34 -28.14 17.45 13.64
C SER A 34 -27.25 18.69 13.43
N SER A 35 -26.74 18.87 12.21
CA SER A 35 -26.01 20.08 11.84
C SER A 35 -26.93 21.28 12.06
N THR A 36 -26.39 22.33 12.68
CA THR A 36 -27.09 23.60 12.90
C THR A 36 -27.42 24.32 11.59
N GLU A 37 -26.87 23.83 10.47
CA GLU A 37 -27.23 24.20 9.10
C GLU A 37 -28.20 23.13 8.56
N PRO A 38 -29.47 23.47 8.26
CA PRO A 38 -30.49 22.51 7.85
C PRO A 38 -30.19 21.82 6.52
N THR A 39 -29.15 22.23 5.79
CA THR A 39 -28.97 21.91 4.38
C THR A 39 -27.74 21.07 4.01
N ALA A 40 -26.94 20.64 4.99
CA ALA A 40 -25.71 19.89 4.70
C ALA A 40 -25.58 18.62 5.55
N THR A 41 -25.39 17.49 4.88
CA THR A 41 -25.14 16.19 5.52
C THR A 41 -23.64 15.95 5.59
N THR A 42 -23.14 15.44 6.72
CA THR A 42 -21.73 15.09 6.87
C THR A 42 -21.60 13.62 7.22
N ILE A 43 -20.69 12.92 6.56
CA ILE A 43 -20.39 11.51 6.81
C ILE A 43 -18.91 11.33 7.16
N ILE A 44 -18.61 10.20 7.80
CA ILE A 44 -17.26 9.68 7.92
C ILE A 44 -17.10 8.53 6.92
N LEU A 45 -16.17 8.68 6.00
CA LEU A 45 -15.83 7.69 4.98
C LEU A 45 -14.55 6.94 5.39
N ASN A 46 -14.65 5.61 5.44
CA ASN A 46 -13.54 4.68 5.58
C ASN A 46 -13.34 3.98 4.23
N VAL A 47 -12.18 4.19 3.62
CA VAL A 47 -11.84 3.51 2.36
C VAL A 47 -11.44 2.06 2.69
N PRO A 48 -12.04 1.03 2.04
CA PRO A 48 -11.67 -0.37 2.24
C PRO A 48 -10.16 -0.56 2.05
N GLU A 49 -9.52 -1.46 2.80
CA GLU A 49 -8.05 -1.72 2.75
C GLU A 49 -7.16 -0.54 3.22
N HIS A 50 -7.74 0.65 3.45
CA HIS A 50 -7.05 1.86 3.90
C HIS A 50 -7.59 2.39 5.25
N THR A 51 -7.96 1.50 6.17
CA THR A 51 -8.63 1.81 7.45
C THR A 51 -7.82 2.65 8.45
N GLN A 52 -6.53 2.89 8.18
CA GLN A 52 -5.68 3.75 9.00
C GLN A 52 -6.05 5.24 8.92
N ILE A 53 -6.82 5.62 7.90
CA ILE A 53 -7.22 7.00 7.64
C ILE A 53 -8.71 7.00 7.33
N SER A 54 -9.42 7.96 7.90
CA SER A 54 -10.83 8.18 7.66
C SER A 54 -11.10 9.63 7.36
N PHE A 55 -12.12 9.90 6.53
CA PHE A 55 -12.35 11.21 5.94
C PHE A 55 -13.71 11.76 6.32
N ILE A 56 -13.79 13.06 6.54
CA ILE A 56 -15.04 13.78 6.75
C ILE A 56 -15.47 14.34 5.41
N VAL A 57 -16.57 13.82 4.87
CA VAL A 57 -17.12 14.25 3.59
C VAL A 57 -18.46 14.92 3.83
N ARG A 58 -18.64 16.12 3.25
CA ARG A 58 -19.85 16.92 3.35
C ARG A 58 -20.60 16.92 2.02
N PHE A 59 -21.91 16.80 2.11
CA PHE A 59 -22.87 16.82 1.01
C PHE A 59 -23.82 17.98 1.22
N ASP A 60 -24.03 18.77 0.18
CA ASP A 60 -25.09 19.77 0.16
C ASP A 60 -26.43 19.06 -0.09
N GLU A 61 -27.54 19.70 0.30
CA GLU A 61 -28.92 19.23 0.09
C GLU A 61 -29.23 18.81 -1.36
N LYS A 62 -28.57 19.47 -2.32
CA LYS A 62 -28.78 19.29 -3.75
C LYS A 62 -27.99 18.13 -4.35
N TYR A 63 -27.16 17.42 -3.59
CA TYR A 63 -26.49 16.22 -4.09
C TYR A 63 -27.52 15.25 -4.72
N PRO A 64 -27.27 14.67 -5.90
CA PRO A 64 -26.01 14.68 -6.68
C PRO A 64 -25.78 15.86 -7.64
N GLU A 65 -26.66 16.86 -7.70
CA GLU A 65 -26.48 18.07 -8.56
C GLU A 65 -25.26 18.93 -8.15
N THR A 66 -24.78 18.75 -6.92
CA THR A 66 -23.62 19.43 -6.37
C THR A 66 -22.57 18.43 -5.92
N ALA A 67 -21.30 18.70 -6.19
CA ALA A 67 -20.20 17.83 -5.81
C ALA A 67 -20.08 17.68 -4.27
N PRO A 68 -19.72 16.49 -3.78
CA PRO A 68 -19.34 16.32 -2.38
C PRO A 68 -18.06 17.10 -2.07
N ARG A 69 -17.84 17.43 -0.80
CA ARG A 69 -16.67 18.20 -0.35
C ARG A 69 -15.95 17.48 0.78
N VAL A 70 -14.67 17.17 0.57
CA VAL A 70 -13.82 16.63 1.63
C VAL A 70 -13.45 17.78 2.57
N THR A 71 -13.89 17.71 3.83
CA THR A 71 -13.66 18.76 4.83
C THR A 71 -12.39 18.52 5.62
N GLY A 72 -12.00 17.26 5.78
CA GLY A 72 -10.80 16.88 6.53
C GLY A 72 -10.73 15.38 6.78
N THR A 73 -9.86 14.99 7.70
CA THR A 73 -9.74 13.61 8.18
C THR A 73 -10.41 13.45 9.54
N ALA A 74 -11.20 12.41 9.73
CA ALA A 74 -11.72 12.02 11.04
C ALA A 74 -10.66 11.28 11.88
N SER A 75 -9.76 10.56 11.24
CA SER A 75 -8.60 9.92 11.87
C SER A 75 -7.43 9.87 10.89
N THR A 76 -6.21 10.02 11.41
CA THR A 76 -4.96 9.89 10.64
C THR A 76 -3.99 8.99 11.40
N GLY A 77 -3.52 7.91 10.77
CA GLY A 77 -2.55 7.00 11.37
C GLY A 77 -1.19 7.65 11.69
N LEU A 78 -0.76 8.65 10.91
CA LEU A 78 0.51 9.36 11.09
C LEU A 78 0.30 10.88 11.19
N ARG A 79 1.05 11.51 12.09
CA ARG A 79 0.94 12.95 12.37
C ARG A 79 1.56 13.76 11.24
N GLY A 80 0.75 14.57 10.55
CA GLY A 80 1.20 15.52 9.52
C GLY A 80 0.86 15.15 8.09
N GLU A 81 0.36 13.94 7.83
CA GLU A 81 0.02 13.49 6.47
C GLU A 81 -1.45 13.75 6.07
N GLY A 82 -2.32 14.06 7.04
CA GLY A 82 -3.77 14.19 6.79
C GLY A 82 -4.14 15.14 5.65
N LYS A 83 -3.41 16.25 5.49
CA LYS A 83 -3.65 17.20 4.39
C LYS A 83 -3.40 16.58 3.02
N LYS A 84 -2.30 15.83 2.87
CA LYS A 84 -1.95 15.14 1.62
C LYS A 84 -3.07 14.20 1.19
N TRP A 85 -3.58 13.41 2.14
CA TRP A 85 -4.66 12.45 1.88
C TRP A 85 -6.00 13.15 1.55
N VAL A 86 -6.29 14.27 2.20
CA VAL A 86 -7.47 15.11 1.89
C VAL A 86 -7.36 15.70 0.48
N ASP A 87 -6.18 16.18 0.09
CA ASP A 87 -5.96 16.75 -1.25
C ASP A 87 -6.17 15.67 -2.32
N ILE A 88 -5.63 14.46 -2.13
CA ILE A 88 -5.83 13.32 -3.04
C ILE A 88 -7.31 12.95 -3.14
N LEU A 89 -8.02 12.81 -2.01
CA LEU A 89 -9.43 12.46 -2.02
C LEU A 89 -10.29 13.56 -2.66
N SER A 90 -9.94 14.83 -2.45
CA SER A 90 -10.61 15.97 -3.08
C SER A 90 -10.43 15.97 -4.60
N GLU A 91 -9.23 15.63 -5.07
CA GLU A 91 -8.97 15.46 -6.51
C GLU A 91 -9.76 14.28 -7.09
N ALA A 92 -9.85 13.15 -6.36
CA ALA A 92 -10.65 12.01 -6.76
C ALA A 92 -12.13 12.39 -6.92
N VAL A 93 -12.70 13.16 -5.98
CA VAL A 93 -14.07 13.69 -6.10
C VAL A 93 -14.27 14.46 -7.41
N LEU A 94 -13.33 15.36 -7.76
CA LEU A 94 -13.44 16.16 -8.98
C LEU A 94 -13.36 15.32 -10.27
N ARG A 95 -12.72 14.14 -10.20
CA ARG A 95 -12.57 13.21 -11.33
C ARG A 95 -13.81 12.34 -11.53
N VAL A 96 -14.42 11.87 -10.45
CA VAL A 96 -15.54 10.92 -10.51
C VAL A 96 -16.91 11.59 -10.51
N TRP A 97 -17.04 12.78 -9.92
CA TRP A 97 -18.32 13.45 -9.81
C TRP A 97 -18.80 14.00 -11.16
N THR A 98 -20.07 13.73 -11.47
CA THR A 98 -20.80 14.36 -12.57
C THR A 98 -22.15 14.87 -12.07
N PRO A 99 -22.63 16.04 -12.56
CA PRO A 99 -23.92 16.56 -12.15
C PRO A 99 -25.06 15.56 -12.38
N GLY A 100 -25.88 15.35 -11.36
CA GLY A 100 -27.05 14.47 -11.43
C GLY A 100 -26.76 12.97 -11.27
N SER A 101 -25.51 12.59 -10.99
CA SER A 101 -25.13 11.19 -10.71
C SER A 101 -24.44 11.05 -9.35
N VAL A 102 -24.85 10.03 -8.60
CA VAL A 102 -24.20 9.66 -7.33
C VAL A 102 -22.81 9.06 -7.60
N CYS A 103 -21.83 9.33 -6.74
CA CYS A 103 -20.41 9.04 -7.05
C CYS A 103 -19.58 8.50 -5.87
N LEU A 104 -20.18 8.11 -4.74
CA LEU A 104 -19.43 7.58 -3.59
C LEU A 104 -18.74 6.26 -3.90
N TYR A 105 -19.37 5.38 -4.68
CA TYR A 105 -18.74 4.12 -5.08
C TYR A 105 -17.47 4.37 -5.90
N ASP A 106 -17.59 5.18 -6.95
CA ASP A 106 -16.47 5.52 -7.83
C ASP A 106 -15.38 6.26 -7.05
N LEU A 107 -15.77 7.14 -6.12
CA LEU A 107 -14.84 7.83 -5.22
C LEU A 107 -14.04 6.84 -4.37
N ILE A 108 -14.68 5.81 -3.81
CA ILE A 108 -14.00 4.78 -3.00
C ILE A 108 -12.98 4.01 -3.85
N VAL A 109 -13.37 3.61 -5.07
CA VAL A 109 -12.49 2.86 -5.98
C VAL A 109 -11.30 3.71 -6.40
N GLU A 110 -11.53 4.92 -6.91
CA GLU A 110 -10.46 5.82 -7.35
C GLU A 110 -9.54 6.21 -6.17
N ALA A 111 -10.10 6.46 -4.98
CA ALA A 111 -9.30 6.80 -3.81
C ALA A 111 -8.39 5.64 -3.39
N GLY A 112 -8.88 4.39 -3.41
CA GLY A 112 -8.09 3.21 -3.10
C GLY A 112 -6.86 3.09 -4.02
N GLU A 113 -7.08 3.16 -5.33
CA GLU A 113 -5.99 3.09 -6.33
C GLU A 113 -4.94 4.18 -6.10
N ARG A 114 -5.38 5.43 -5.88
CA ARG A 114 -4.48 6.56 -5.62
C ARG A 114 -3.72 6.40 -4.33
N PHE A 115 -4.34 5.81 -3.31
CA PHE A 115 -3.67 5.62 -2.04
C PHE A 115 -2.58 4.57 -2.13
N ASP A 116 -2.79 3.51 -2.90
CA ASP A 116 -1.77 2.51 -3.19
C ASP A 116 -0.62 3.07 -4.02
N GLU A 117 -0.91 3.84 -5.08
CA GLU A 117 0.12 4.52 -5.88
C GLU A 117 1.04 5.39 -5.03
N VAL A 118 0.46 6.16 -4.11
CA VAL A 118 1.19 7.08 -3.24
C VAL A 118 2.03 6.32 -2.21
N ARG A 119 1.48 5.26 -1.60
CA ARG A 119 2.24 4.42 -0.65
C ARG A 119 3.40 3.72 -1.33
N ALA A 120 3.18 3.17 -2.52
CA ALA A 120 4.23 2.53 -3.31
C ALA A 120 5.36 3.53 -3.62
N SER A 121 5.00 4.74 -4.07
CA SER A 121 5.95 5.81 -4.35
C SER A 121 6.76 6.24 -3.12
N GLU A 122 6.15 6.31 -1.94
CA GLU A 122 6.83 6.66 -0.69
C GLU A 122 7.76 5.55 -0.20
N GLN A 123 7.41 4.29 -0.43
CA GLN A 123 8.27 3.16 -0.12
C GLN A 123 9.51 3.17 -1.01
N GLU A 124 9.32 3.36 -2.33
CA GLU A 124 10.42 3.49 -3.29
C GLU A 124 11.37 4.65 -2.95
N ALA A 125 10.82 5.82 -2.58
CA ALA A 125 11.64 6.99 -2.22
C ALA A 125 12.51 6.74 -0.98
N LYS A 126 11.98 6.02 0.02
CA LYS A 126 12.75 5.64 1.23
C LYS A 126 13.84 4.63 0.92
N ASP A 127 13.58 3.69 0.02
CA ASP A 127 14.56 2.68 -0.39
C ASP A 127 15.73 3.31 -1.18
N ILE A 128 15.45 4.34 -2.00
CA ILE A 128 16.48 5.13 -2.71
C ILE A 128 17.29 6.01 -1.75
N GLU A 129 16.65 6.70 -0.80
CA GLU A 129 17.37 7.54 0.19
C GLU A 129 18.29 6.69 1.08
N ASN A 130 17.86 5.49 1.45
CA ASN A 130 18.66 4.56 2.22
C ASN A 130 19.84 3.97 1.41
N GLY A 131 19.70 3.83 0.09
CA GLY A 131 20.80 3.43 -0.80
C GLY A 131 21.88 4.51 -0.93
N ARG A 132 21.49 5.78 -1.04
CA ARG A 132 22.41 6.91 -1.30
C ARG A 132 23.29 7.32 -0.11
N LYS A 133 22.90 6.99 1.13
CA LYS A 133 23.72 7.24 2.34
C LYS A 133 24.86 6.23 2.54
N GLN A 134 24.96 5.18 1.71
CA GLN A 134 26.05 4.19 1.79
C GLN A 134 27.24 4.51 0.88
N GLU A 135 27.14 5.47 -0.05
CA GLU A 135 28.19 5.71 -1.06
C GLU A 135 29.19 6.84 -0.73
N GLU A 136 28.94 7.67 0.30
CA GLU A 136 29.83 8.83 0.61
C GLU A 136 30.94 8.52 1.65
N GLN A 137 31.22 7.26 1.96
CA GLN A 137 32.21 6.91 2.99
C GLN A 137 33.13 5.75 2.58
N GLU A 138 33.58 5.71 1.32
CA GLU A 138 34.62 4.76 0.90
C GLU A 138 35.57 5.32 -0.16
N ASP A 139 36.26 6.41 0.17
CA ASP A 139 37.45 6.88 -0.56
C ASP A 139 38.61 7.00 0.42
N ASN A 140 39.30 5.89 0.73
CA ASN A 140 40.75 5.83 0.97
C ASN A 140 41.20 4.40 1.35
N TYR A 141 41.57 3.57 0.36
CA TYR A 141 42.56 2.50 0.60
C TYR A 141 43.48 2.33 -0.63
N PRO A 142 44.81 2.42 -0.48
CA PRO A 142 45.74 2.00 -1.51
C PRO A 142 45.82 0.47 -1.59
N GLN A 143 46.04 -0.01 -2.81
CA GLN A 143 46.33 -1.39 -3.19
C GLN A 143 47.45 -2.01 -2.33
N GLN A 144 47.24 -3.22 -1.81
CA GLN A 144 48.34 -4.19 -1.73
C GLN A 144 47.83 -5.64 -1.68
N LEU A 145 48.13 -6.39 -2.75
CA LEU A 145 48.16 -7.85 -2.79
C LEU A 145 49.28 -8.36 -1.87
N GLY A 146 48.99 -9.37 -1.04
CA GLY A 146 50.01 -10.02 -0.19
C GLY A 146 49.44 -11.12 0.71
N ASP A 147 49.33 -12.31 0.15
CA ASP A 147 49.73 -13.63 0.70
C ASP A 147 49.47 -14.03 2.18
N LEU A 148 48.82 -15.20 2.32
CA LEU A 148 48.88 -16.25 3.36
C LEU A 148 47.89 -16.31 4.54
N ASP A 149 47.33 -17.53 4.62
CA ASP A 149 46.93 -18.35 5.76
C ASP A 149 45.47 -18.40 6.28
N ILE A 150 44.77 -19.43 5.79
CA ILE A 150 44.06 -20.53 6.48
C ILE A 150 43.24 -20.22 7.75
N HIS A 151 41.96 -20.66 7.70
CA HIS A 151 40.93 -20.86 8.75
C HIS A 151 39.82 -19.78 8.90
N GLY A 152 38.72 -19.99 8.18
CA GLY A 152 37.39 -19.47 8.54
C GLY A 152 36.32 -19.91 7.53
N PRO A 153 35.23 -20.60 7.93
CA PRO A 153 34.24 -21.07 6.96
C PRO A 153 33.50 -19.88 6.37
N SER A 154 33.57 -19.79 5.03
CA SER A 154 32.76 -18.89 4.22
C SER A 154 31.29 -18.99 4.66
N SER A 155 30.68 -17.84 4.97
CA SER A 155 29.33 -17.68 5.52
C SER A 155 28.25 -18.50 4.78
N GLY A 156 28.45 -18.82 3.50
CA GLY A 156 27.55 -19.65 2.70
C GLY A 156 27.57 -21.15 3.04
N GLN A 157 28.70 -21.72 3.49
CA GLN A 157 28.78 -23.15 3.83
C GLN A 157 28.11 -23.47 5.18
N ALA A 158 28.20 -22.57 6.14
CA ALA A 158 27.51 -22.70 7.43
C ALA A 158 25.98 -22.68 7.25
N LEU A 159 25.48 -21.83 6.35
CA LEU A 159 24.06 -21.72 6.03
C LEU A 159 23.53 -22.98 5.32
N LEU A 160 24.28 -23.52 4.35
CA LEU A 160 23.97 -24.80 3.69
C LEU A 160 23.84 -25.95 4.70
N ALA A 161 24.80 -26.08 5.61
CA ALA A 161 24.79 -27.10 6.65
C ALA A 161 23.59 -26.94 7.60
N SER A 162 23.24 -25.71 7.99
CA SER A 162 22.10 -25.44 8.87
C SER A 162 20.74 -25.81 8.26
N ILE A 163 20.62 -25.74 6.94
CA ILE A 163 19.40 -26.07 6.17
C ILE A 163 19.43 -27.54 5.69
N GLY A 164 20.51 -28.28 6.00
CA GLY A 164 20.67 -29.69 5.64
C GLY A 164 20.90 -29.91 4.14
N LEU A 165 21.47 -28.92 3.45
CA LEU A 165 21.90 -28.98 2.06
C LEU A 165 23.42 -29.21 1.99
N LYS A 166 23.84 -30.16 1.15
CA LYS A 166 25.27 -30.45 0.93
C LYS A 166 25.89 -29.58 -0.17
N VAL A 167 25.05 -29.05 -1.05
CA VAL A 167 25.42 -28.26 -2.22
C VAL A 167 24.39 -27.15 -2.41
N ALA A 168 24.82 -25.99 -2.90
CA ALA A 168 23.92 -24.91 -3.24
C ALA A 168 22.99 -25.30 -4.41
N PRO A 169 21.71 -24.92 -4.38
CA PRO A 169 20.80 -25.13 -5.49
C PRO A 169 21.31 -24.52 -6.79
N SER A 170 21.18 -25.26 -7.90
CA SER A 170 21.47 -24.76 -9.24
C SER A 170 20.26 -24.00 -9.79
N TRP A 171 20.12 -22.72 -9.41
CA TRP A 171 19.05 -21.86 -9.91
C TRP A 171 19.24 -21.51 -11.38
N ILE A 172 18.19 -21.74 -12.17
CA ILE A 172 18.03 -21.28 -13.54
C ILE A 172 17.21 -19.98 -13.48
N MET A 173 17.74 -18.91 -14.06
CA MET A 173 17.11 -17.59 -14.07
C MET A 173 16.41 -17.41 -15.42
N SER A 174 15.18 -16.87 -15.42
CA SER A 174 14.56 -16.42 -16.67
C SER A 174 15.17 -15.10 -17.14
N ASP A 175 14.88 -14.73 -18.38
CA ASP A 175 15.07 -13.36 -18.82
C ASP A 175 14.19 -12.41 -17.98
N PRO A 176 14.67 -11.19 -17.68
CA PRO A 176 13.89 -10.19 -16.97
C PRO A 176 12.74 -9.69 -17.86
N ILE A 177 11.53 -9.68 -17.31
CA ILE A 177 10.34 -9.11 -17.97
C ILE A 177 10.06 -7.76 -17.32
N THR A 178 9.98 -6.69 -18.10
CA THR A 178 9.63 -5.36 -17.57
C THR A 178 8.19 -4.98 -17.92
N GLU A 179 7.36 -4.75 -16.91
CA GLU A 179 6.01 -4.23 -17.07
C GLU A 179 5.82 -3.03 -16.14
N LYS A 180 5.42 -1.87 -16.69
CA LYS A 180 5.22 -0.61 -15.93
C LYS A 180 6.39 -0.24 -15.00
N LYS A 181 7.64 -0.46 -15.44
CA LYS A 181 8.92 -0.29 -14.69
C LYS A 181 9.22 -1.33 -13.62
N SER A 182 8.32 -2.28 -13.36
CA SER A 182 8.64 -3.46 -12.54
C SER A 182 9.43 -4.47 -13.36
N VAL A 183 10.55 -4.95 -12.83
CA VAL A 183 11.36 -6.02 -13.44
C VAL A 183 11.07 -7.33 -12.73
N PHE A 184 10.49 -8.27 -13.44
CA PHE A 184 10.16 -9.60 -12.96
C PHE A 184 11.23 -10.58 -13.41
N LEU A 185 11.80 -11.34 -12.47
CA LEU A 185 12.79 -12.37 -12.74
C LEU A 185 12.34 -13.69 -12.08
N ALA A 186 12.12 -14.72 -12.88
CA ALA A 186 11.78 -16.04 -12.36
C ALA A 186 13.05 -16.84 -12.05
N ARG A 187 13.04 -17.58 -10.94
CA ARG A 187 14.05 -18.56 -10.59
C ARG A 187 13.45 -19.95 -10.53
N ALA A 188 14.07 -20.91 -11.20
CA ALA A 188 13.67 -22.30 -11.19
C ALA A 188 14.84 -23.19 -10.75
N ALA A 189 14.58 -24.19 -9.92
CA ALA A 189 15.53 -25.24 -9.62
C ALA A 189 14.84 -26.59 -9.74
N HIS A 190 15.56 -27.56 -10.30
CA HIS A 190 15.05 -28.93 -10.38
C HIS A 190 15.17 -29.62 -9.02
N VAL A 191 14.07 -30.19 -8.54
CA VAL A 191 13.98 -30.91 -7.28
C VAL A 191 13.45 -32.32 -7.51
N LYS A 192 13.86 -33.28 -6.69
CA LYS A 192 13.46 -34.69 -6.82
C LYS A 192 12.46 -35.13 -5.75
N SER A 193 12.25 -34.32 -4.71
CA SER A 193 11.24 -34.57 -3.67
C SER A 193 10.69 -33.26 -3.07
N LYS A 194 9.59 -33.37 -2.33
CA LYS A 194 8.95 -32.22 -1.67
C LYS A 194 9.84 -31.62 -0.59
N GLU A 195 10.51 -32.47 0.18
CA GLU A 195 11.41 -32.08 1.27
C GLU A 195 12.65 -31.35 0.76
N GLU A 196 13.10 -31.68 -0.46
CA GLU A 196 14.17 -30.95 -1.14
C GLU A 196 13.71 -29.54 -1.55
N ALA A 197 12.48 -29.42 -2.07
CA ALA A 197 11.90 -28.14 -2.44
C ALA A 197 11.76 -27.18 -1.26
N GLU A 198 11.29 -27.68 -0.11
CA GLU A 198 11.17 -26.88 1.12
C GLU A 198 12.53 -26.34 1.57
N LYS A 199 13.57 -27.17 1.57
CA LYS A 199 14.93 -26.74 1.91
C LYS A 199 15.50 -25.71 0.93
N TYR A 200 15.19 -25.83 -0.37
CA TYR A 200 15.65 -24.88 -1.38
C TYR A 200 14.98 -23.52 -1.20
N LEU A 201 13.69 -23.50 -0.83
CA LEU A 201 12.97 -22.27 -0.48
C LEU A 201 13.55 -21.63 0.79
N ASP A 202 13.81 -22.41 1.84
CA ASP A 202 14.43 -21.92 3.07
C ASP A 202 15.82 -21.32 2.78
N TYR A 203 16.60 -21.97 1.91
CA TYR A 203 17.88 -21.46 1.45
C TYR A 203 17.75 -20.15 0.67
N LEU A 204 16.78 -20.06 -0.26
CA LEU A 204 16.50 -18.85 -1.04
C LEU A 204 16.11 -17.69 -0.12
N LEU A 205 15.18 -17.92 0.81
CA LEU A 205 14.75 -16.90 1.76
C LEU A 205 15.90 -16.49 2.71
N ALA A 206 16.70 -17.44 3.19
CA ALA A 206 17.79 -17.14 4.11
C ALA A 206 18.96 -16.39 3.44
N THR A 207 19.21 -16.64 2.16
CA THR A 207 20.23 -15.93 1.37
C THR A 207 19.76 -14.57 0.89
N GLU A 208 18.46 -14.40 0.59
CA GLU A 208 17.89 -13.11 0.16
C GLU A 208 17.42 -12.21 1.31
N LYS A 209 17.23 -12.74 2.52
CA LYS A 209 16.88 -11.95 3.73
C LYS A 209 17.91 -10.90 4.11
N ARG A 210 19.09 -10.92 3.47
CA ARG A 210 20.00 -9.78 3.41
C ARG A 210 20.40 -9.59 1.97
N ARG A 211 19.61 -8.85 1.20
CA ARG A 211 19.95 -8.06 0.01
C ARG A 211 18.66 -7.79 -0.78
N CYS A 212 17.91 -6.77 -0.37
CA CYS A 212 17.43 -5.81 -1.37
C CYS A 212 18.68 -5.04 -1.86
N CYS A 213 19.59 -5.74 -2.54
CA CYS A 213 20.63 -5.07 -3.29
C CYS A 213 19.98 -4.60 -4.56
N HIS A 214 19.99 -3.28 -4.70
CA HIS A 214 19.77 -2.53 -5.91
C HIS A 214 20.24 -3.30 -7.14
N ALA A 215 19.33 -3.44 -8.10
CA ALA A 215 19.64 -3.49 -9.51
C ALA A 215 18.81 -2.40 -10.18
#